data_AF-A0A1H5PRG2-F1
#
_entry.id   AF-A0A1H5PRG2-F1
#
_cell.length_a   1.000
_cell.length_b   1.000
_cell.length_c   1.000
_cell.angle_alpha   90.00
_cell.angle_beta   90.00
_cell.angle_gamma   90.00
#
_symmetry.space_group_name_H-M   'P 1'
#
loop_
_entity.id
_entity.type
_entity.pdbx_description
1 polymer ?
#
loop_
_entity_poly.entity_id
_entity_poly.type
_entity_poly.pdbx_seq_one_letter_code
_entity_poly.pdbx_strand_id
1 'polypeptide(L)'
;MRRLATAVGLTVGPAVLITAIGYLVAQRRPGHLKDAFAGQWDAIFGALTLLTLGLLGLGHGLWLCFSVLGGFQPDNVRRGLLVSVVGIAVGVVGASLLWVILAP
;
A
#
# COMPACT_ATOMS: atom_id res chain seq x y z
N MET A 1 -5.72 -7.19 21.36
CA MET A 1 -4.90 -5.96 21.28
C MET A 1 -3.57 -6.14 20.55
N ARG A 2 -2.76 -7.14 20.87
CA ARG A 2 -1.44 -7.35 20.24
C ARG A 2 -1.45 -7.46 18.70
N ARG A 3 -2.42 -8.16 18.09
CA ARG A 3 -2.59 -8.25 16.62
C ARG A 3 -2.99 -6.93 15.95
N LEU A 4 -3.78 -6.12 16.65
CA LEU A 4 -4.22 -4.80 16.19
C LEU A 4 -3.04 -3.81 16.26
N ALA A 5 -2.23 -3.87 17.32
CA ALA A 5 -1.02 -3.08 17.45
C ALA A 5 0.04 -3.43 16.39
N THR A 6 0.22 -4.70 16.03
CA THR A 6 1.11 -5.05 14.91
C THR A 6 0.57 -4.60 13.57
N ALA A 7 -0.73 -4.73 13.32
CA ALA A 7 -1.35 -4.24 12.09
C ALA A 7 -1.25 -2.71 11.95
N VAL A 8 -1.49 -1.98 13.04
CA VAL A 8 -1.33 -0.51 13.10
C VAL A 8 0.15 -0.12 13.01
N GLY A 9 1.06 -0.84 13.65
CA GLY A 9 2.50 -0.57 13.53
C GLY A 9 3.04 -0.80 12.12
N LEU A 10 2.55 -1.84 11.43
CA LEU A 10 2.87 -2.15 10.04
C LEU A 10 2.34 -1.11 9.05
N THR A 11 1.28 -0.37 9.38
CA THR A 11 0.72 0.68 8.52
C THR A 11 1.29 2.06 8.86
N VAL A 12 1.47 2.37 10.15
CA VAL A 12 1.98 3.66 10.63
C VAL A 12 3.47 3.83 10.32
N GLY A 13 4.29 2.78 10.43
CA GLY A 13 5.73 2.85 10.12
C GLY A 13 6.02 3.33 8.68
N PRO A 14 5.43 2.70 7.66
CA PRO A 14 5.53 3.16 6.27
C PRO A 14 4.99 4.58 6.09
N ALA A 15 3.84 4.92 6.70
CA ALA A 15 3.24 6.24 6.59
C ALA A 15 4.17 7.35 7.12
N VAL A 16 4.85 7.12 8.25
CA VAL A 16 5.82 8.06 8.83
C VAL A 16 7.05 8.21 7.94
N LEU A 17 7.59 7.11 7.39
CA LEU A 17 8.71 7.17 6.45
C LEU A 17 8.35 7.94 5.18
N ILE A 18 7.17 7.68 4.62
CA ILE A 18 6.71 8.36 3.41
C ILE A 18 6.43 9.85 3.67
N THR A 19 5.92 10.19 4.85
CA THR A 19 5.77 11.58 5.31
C THR A 19 7.12 12.28 5.37
N ALA A 20 8.11 11.66 6.02
CA ALA A 20 9.45 12.23 6.16
C ALA A 20 10.13 12.39 4.79
N ILE A 21 10.00 11.40 3.91
CA ILE A 21 10.56 11.43 2.55
C ILE A 21 9.84 12.49 1.70
N GLY A 22 8.51 12.55 1.74
CA GLY A 22 7.71 13.54 1.02
C GLY A 22 8.06 14.97 1.44
N TYR A 23 8.23 15.20 2.75
CA TYR A 23 8.65 16.49 3.29
C TYR A 23 10.08 16.88 2.86
N LEU A 24 11.03 15.93 2.88
CA LEU A 24 12.40 16.13 2.41
C LEU A 24 12.48 16.41 0.91
N VAL A 25 11.66 15.73 0.10
CA VAL A 25 11.59 15.93 -1.36
C VAL A 25 10.96 17.29 -1.68
N ALA A 26 9.87 17.66 -1.00
CA ALA A 26 9.22 18.96 -1.16
C ALA A 26 10.11 20.14 -0.76
N GLN A 27 10.98 19.98 0.25
CA GLN A 27 11.97 21.00 0.62
C GLN A 27 13.11 21.16 -0.40
N ARG A 28 13.53 20.07 -1.05
CA ARG A 28 14.71 20.07 -1.94
C ARG A 28 14.40 20.44 -3.39
N ARG A 29 13.14 20.35 -3.85
CA ARG A 29 12.76 20.70 -5.22
C ARG A 29 11.58 21.68 -5.25
N PRO A 30 11.81 22.98 -5.52
CA PRO A 30 10.71 23.90 -5.82
C PRO A 30 10.08 23.52 -7.17
N GLY A 31 8.78 23.22 -7.18
CA GLY A 31 8.04 22.83 -8.38
C GLY A 31 6.72 22.10 -8.05
N HIS A 32 6.09 21.49 -9.05
CA HIS A 32 4.80 20.79 -8.97
C HIS A 32 4.63 19.85 -7.75
N LEU A 33 5.70 19.15 -7.36
CA LEU A 33 5.68 18.29 -6.17
C LEU A 33 5.43 19.06 -4.87
N LYS A 34 5.97 20.26 -4.71
CA LYS A 34 5.73 21.10 -3.53
C LYS A 34 4.25 21.49 -3.45
N ASP A 35 3.62 21.80 -4.57
CA ASP A 35 2.20 22.18 -4.61
C ASP A 35 1.29 20.97 -4.38
N ALA A 36 1.64 19.80 -4.94
CA ALA A 36 0.94 18.55 -4.69
C ALA A 36 1.00 18.13 -3.22
N PHE A 37 2.19 18.21 -2.59
CA PHE A 37 2.33 17.91 -1.15
C PHE A 37 1.72 19.02 -0.26
N ALA A 38 1.68 20.28 -0.68
CA ALA A 38 1.04 21.35 0.10
C ALA A 38 -0.50 21.30 0.05
N GLY A 39 -1.09 20.88 -1.07
CA GLY A 39 -2.53 20.92 -1.29
C GLY A 39 -3.27 19.58 -1.28
N GLN A 40 -2.56 18.45 -1.45
CA GLN A 40 -3.19 17.14 -1.67
C GLN A 40 -2.65 16.05 -0.73
N TRP A 41 -2.18 16.45 0.45
CA TRP A 41 -1.58 15.55 1.44
C TRP A 41 -2.51 14.37 1.80
N ASP A 42 -3.80 14.65 2.01
CA ASP A 42 -4.80 13.61 2.31
C ASP A 42 -4.98 12.60 1.18
N ALA A 43 -4.92 13.07 -0.08
CA ALA A 43 -5.04 12.21 -1.25
C ALA A 43 -3.81 11.31 -1.42
N ILE A 44 -2.62 11.84 -1.15
CA ILE A 44 -1.36 11.07 -1.16
C ILE A 44 -1.40 9.99 -0.09
N PHE A 45 -1.81 10.33 1.14
CA PHE A 45 -1.98 9.37 2.22
C PHE A 45 -3.01 8.29 1.91
N GLY A 46 -4.16 8.68 1.33
CA GLY A 46 -5.17 7.73 0.89
C GLY A 46 -4.63 6.76 -0.15
N ALA A 47 -3.93 7.27 -1.17
CA ALA A 47 -3.35 6.47 -2.24
C ALA A 47 -2.25 5.50 -1.73
N LEU A 48 -1.41 5.94 -0.79
CA LEU A 48 -0.43 5.08 -0.11
C LEU A 48 -1.08 4.02 0.76
N THR A 49 -2.16 4.36 1.44
CA THR A 49 -2.93 3.41 2.26
C THR A 49 -3.52 2.32 1.36
N LEU A 50 -4.10 2.69 0.21
CA LEU A 50 -4.57 1.73 -0.79
C LEU A 50 -3.41 0.87 -1.31
N LEU A 51 -2.28 1.48 -1.67
CA LEU A 51 -1.11 0.75 -2.16
C LEU A 51 -0.61 -0.30 -1.15
N THR A 52 -0.49 0.10 0.12
CA THR A 52 -0.02 -0.79 1.21
C THR A 52 -1.03 -1.89 1.51
N LEU A 53 -2.33 -1.60 1.53
CA LEU A 53 -3.38 -2.61 1.67
C LEU A 53 -3.36 -3.61 0.50
N GLY A 54 -3.16 -3.12 -0.73
CA GLY A 54 -3.02 -3.97 -1.91
C GLY A 54 -1.83 -4.93 -1.81
N LEU A 55 -0.67 -4.44 -1.38
CA LEU A 55 0.55 -5.24 -1.16
C LEU A 55 0.36 -6.27 -0.05
N LEU A 56 -0.27 -5.88 1.07
CA LEU A 56 -0.57 -6.80 2.17
C LEU A 56 -1.56 -7.89 1.73
N GLY A 57 -2.58 -7.53 0.96
CA GLY A 57 -3.51 -8.46 0.34
C GLY A 57 -2.80 -9.46 -0.57
N LEU A 58 -1.94 -8.98 -1.46
CA LEU A 58 -1.14 -9.84 -2.33
C LEU A 58 -0.20 -10.77 -1.55
N GLY A 59 0.50 -10.26 -0.54
CA GLY A 59 1.35 -11.07 0.33
C GLY A 59 0.56 -12.15 1.09
N HIS A 60 -0.64 -11.80 1.58
CA HIS A 60 -1.53 -12.76 2.23
C HIS A 60 -2.06 -13.82 1.25
N GLY A 61 -2.45 -13.41 0.04
CA GLY A 61 -2.91 -14.31 -1.01
C GLY A 61 -1.84 -15.29 -1.45
N LEU A 62 -0.60 -14.82 -1.66
CA LEU A 62 0.56 -15.68 -1.92
C LEU A 62 0.84 -16.62 -0.75
N TRP A 63 0.75 -16.14 0.48
CA TRP A 63 0.92 -17.00 1.66
C TRP A 63 -0.15 -18.10 1.71
N LEU A 64 -1.41 -17.81 1.39
CA LEU A 64 -2.48 -18.82 1.32
C LEU A 64 -2.23 -19.86 0.20
N CYS A 65 -1.70 -19.42 -0.95
CA CYS A 65 -1.39 -20.30 -2.07
C CYS A 65 -0.18 -21.21 -1.78
N PHE A 66 0.84 -20.73 -1.07
CA PHE A 66 2.14 -21.40 -0.93
C PHE A 66 2.50 -21.83 0.51
N SER A 67 1.62 -21.64 1.49
CA SER A 67 1.87 -22.05 2.88
C SER A 67 1.93 -23.56 3.01
N VAL A 68 3.02 -24.08 3.57
CA VAL A 68 3.28 -25.52 3.78
C VAL A 68 2.22 -26.20 4.66
N LEU A 69 1.47 -25.44 5.48
CA LEU A 69 0.41 -25.95 6.36
C LEU A 69 -0.93 -26.22 5.66
N GLY A 70 -1.09 -25.84 4.39
CA GLY A 70 -2.35 -26.04 3.63
C GLY A 70 -2.27 -25.81 2.11
N GLY A 71 -1.05 -25.73 1.57
CA GLY A 71 -0.72 -25.17 0.24
C GLY A 71 -1.12 -25.99 -0.98
N PHE A 72 -1.94 -27.02 -0.81
CA PHE A 72 -2.48 -27.81 -1.92
C PHE A 72 -3.95 -28.18 -1.74
N GLN A 73 -4.64 -27.52 -0.80
CA GLN A 73 -6.11 -27.59 -0.76
C GLN A 73 -6.67 -26.63 -1.81
N PRO A 74 -7.50 -27.12 -2.76
CA PRO A 74 -8.02 -26.30 -3.86
C PRO A 74 -8.80 -25.08 -3.37
N ASP A 75 -9.45 -25.17 -2.21
CA ASP A 75 -10.16 -24.05 -1.59
C ASP A 75 -9.22 -22.94 -1.11
N ASN A 76 -8.04 -23.28 -0.58
CA ASN A 76 -7.05 -22.30 -0.13
C ASN A 76 -6.37 -21.60 -1.31
N VAL A 77 -6.09 -22.34 -2.39
CA VAL A 77 -5.54 -21.78 -3.63
C VAL A 77 -6.55 -20.83 -4.28
N ARG A 78 -7.84 -21.20 -4.33
CA ARG A 78 -8.89 -20.33 -4.88
C ARG A 78 -9.04 -19.05 -4.07
N ARG A 79 -9.05 -19.15 -2.74
CA ARG A 79 -9.11 -17.98 -1.84
C ARG A 79 -7.84 -17.13 -1.95
N GLY A 80 -6.67 -17.75 -1.98
CA GLY A 80 -5.39 -17.04 -2.13
C GLY A 80 -5.29 -16.29 -3.45
N LEU A 81 -5.74 -16.91 -4.55
CA LEU A 81 -5.81 -16.26 -5.86
C LEU A 81 -6.78 -15.08 -5.86
N LEU A 82 -7.99 -15.24 -5.31
CA LEU A 82 -8.98 -14.17 -5.21
C LEU A 82 -8.43 -12.98 -4.40
N VAL A 83 -7.85 -13.25 -3.23
CA VAL A 83 -7.24 -12.23 -2.38
C VAL A 83 -6.06 -11.55 -3.09
N SER A 84 -5.27 -12.30 -3.87
CA SER A 84 -4.17 -11.74 -4.66
C SER A 84 -4.67 -10.81 -5.76
N VAL A 85 -5.70 -11.21 -6.51
CA VAL A 85 -6.30 -10.38 -7.57
C VAL A 85 -6.87 -9.09 -6.99
N VAL A 86 -7.60 -9.18 -5.87
CA VAL A 86 -8.11 -7.99 -5.17
C VAL A 86 -6.95 -7.12 -4.67
N GLY A 87 -5.91 -7.71 -4.10
CA GLY A 87 -4.71 -6.99 -3.66
C GLY A 87 -4.02 -6.24 -4.80
N ILE A 88 -3.88 -6.86 -5.97
CA ILE A 88 -3.34 -6.22 -7.18
C ILE A 88 -4.23 -5.06 -7.61
N ALA A 89 -5.55 -5.26 -7.71
CA ALA A 89 -6.47 -4.21 -8.13
C ALA A 89 -6.38 -2.98 -7.21
N VAL A 90 -6.42 -3.20 -5.89
CA VAL A 90 -6.30 -2.12 -4.89
C VAL A 90 -4.92 -1.46 -4.95
N GLY A 91 -3.85 -2.25 -5.15
CA GLY A 91 -2.49 -1.74 -5.32
C GLY A 91 -2.33 -0.88 -6.57
N VAL A 92 -2.91 -1.30 -7.71
CA VAL A 92 -2.90 -0.55 -8.97
C VAL A 92 -3.68 0.76 -8.83
N VAL A 93 -4.81 0.77 -8.14
CA VAL A 93 -5.56 2.01 -7.86
C VAL A 93 -4.73 2.97 -7.00
N GLY A 94 -4.10 2.48 -5.93
CA GLY A 94 -3.20 3.31 -5.11
C GLY A 94 -2.00 3.86 -5.90
N ALA A 95 -1.36 3.02 -6.71
CA ALA A 95 -0.22 3.42 -7.55
C ALA A 95 -0.61 4.43 -8.64
N SER A 96 -1.76 4.24 -9.29
CA SER A 96 -2.25 5.14 -10.32
C SER A 96 -2.68 6.50 -9.76
N LEU A 97 -3.31 6.53 -8.59
CA LEU A 97 -3.59 7.79 -7.88
C LEU A 97 -2.31 8.53 -7.52
N LEU A 98 -1.30 7.83 -7.01
CA LEU A 98 0.02 8.43 -6.76
C LEU A 98 0.66 8.93 -8.05
N TRP A 99 0.56 8.18 -9.14
CA TRP A 99 1.07 8.60 -10.43
C TRP A 99 0.39 9.88 -10.92
N VAL A 100 -0.94 9.97 -10.84
CA VAL A 100 -1.67 11.18 -11.27
C VAL A 100 -1.33 12.40 -10.40
N ILE A 101 -1.08 12.21 -9.10
CA ILE A 101 -0.79 13.30 -8.17
C ILE A 101 0.68 13.75 -8.24
N LEU A 102 1.62 12.84 -8.50
CA LEU A 102 3.05 13.12 -8.46
C LEU A 102 3.73 13.20 -9.84
N ALA A 103 3.09 12.74 -10.92
CA ALA A 103 3.63 12.87 -12.27
C ALA A 103 3.57 14.34 -12.73
N PRO A 104 4.63 14.84 -13.39
CA PRO A 104 4.72 16.22 -13.85
C PRO A 104 3.73 16.57 -14.98
#